data_AF-A0A0G4I357-F1
#
_entry.id   AF-A0A0G4I357-F1
#
_cell.length_a   1.000
_cell.length_b   1.000
_cell.length_c   1.000
_cell.angle_alpha   90.00
_cell.angle_beta   90.00
_cell.angle_gamma   90.00
#
_symmetry.space_group_name_H-M   'P 1'
#
loop_
_entity.id
_entity.type
_entity.pdbx_description
1 polymer ?
#
loop_
_entity_poly.entity_id
_entity_poly.type
_entity_poly.pdbx_seq_one_letter_code
_entity_poly.pdbx_strand_id
1 'polypeptide(L)'
;VEIGEECDGDARVCNNTACLFKPEAICTDFKVNSTEDLAALESCAVIIDSDGSLGPGAPEVVSLPLLQAFYGDIEATLTETAYLFKTISFPNAWKTPDLQIGASTSGSNFVPFALEVVDLPCAREASRIRVRLAPQLKQLNLPLVQYSDRIQLRDSTDASNPLDIILPNAFMVQATTVENCPGIQRILYPSAIATRSTDLKGNANLEVVSYPLMSKMITDNPTLENNPSLRQVDRASQLFFDAPIVVSGNSPEGITLLVCSLNAIQANQIEAEGQCSPSSDPPCFLVGAGEKECSKGGDKGKEGASLKPGDLLLDPEAFDFSGLFKG
;
A
#
# COMPACT_ATOMS: atom_id res chain seq x y z
N VAL A 1 -17.79 0.52 -15.15
CA VAL A 1 -16.94 0.63 -16.35
C VAL A 1 -17.57 -0.22 -17.42
N GLU A 2 -17.94 0.37 -18.57
CA GLU A 2 -18.39 -0.44 -19.71
C GLU A 2 -17.17 -1.18 -20.27
N ILE A 3 -17.26 -2.51 -20.36
CA ILE A 3 -16.24 -3.40 -20.92
C ILE A 3 -16.09 -3.01 -22.40
N GLY A 4 -15.17 -2.09 -22.72
CA GLY A 4 -14.99 -1.63 -24.10
C GLY A 4 -14.07 -0.42 -24.34
N GLU A 5 -13.50 0.21 -23.31
CA GLU A 5 -12.47 1.26 -23.49
C GLU A 5 -11.06 0.83 -23.05
N GLU A 6 -10.87 -0.43 -22.63
CA GLU A 6 -9.64 -0.87 -21.93
C GLU A 6 -8.66 -1.71 -22.78
N CYS A 7 -8.98 -1.90 -24.05
CA CYS A 7 -8.08 -2.53 -24.99
C CYS A 7 -7.03 -1.48 -25.45
N ASP A 8 -5.76 -1.64 -25.10
CA ASP A 8 -4.66 -0.74 -25.51
C ASP A 8 -4.33 -0.79 -27.02
N GLY A 9 -5.08 -1.57 -27.80
CA GLY A 9 -4.86 -1.81 -29.22
C GLY A 9 -4.02 -3.05 -29.53
N ASP A 10 -3.64 -3.86 -28.54
CA ASP A 10 -2.92 -5.12 -28.76
C ASP A 10 -3.81 -6.14 -29.49
N ALA A 11 -3.57 -6.26 -30.81
CA ALA A 11 -4.30 -7.15 -31.70
C ALA A 11 -4.22 -8.64 -31.30
N ARG A 12 -3.34 -9.03 -30.37
CA ARG A 12 -3.31 -10.39 -29.80
C ARG A 12 -4.55 -10.67 -28.97
N VAL A 13 -4.94 -9.72 -28.13
CA VAL A 13 -6.01 -9.87 -27.13
C VAL A 13 -7.23 -9.01 -27.41
N CYS A 14 -7.14 -8.10 -28.38
CA CYS A 14 -8.20 -7.18 -28.76
C CYS A 14 -8.80 -7.44 -30.14
N ASN A 15 -10.09 -7.16 -30.25
CA ASN A 15 -10.73 -6.78 -31.50
C ASN A 15 -10.69 -5.25 -31.65
N ASN A 16 -9.64 -4.73 -32.28
CA ASN A 16 -9.41 -3.29 -32.45
C ASN A 16 -10.49 -2.56 -33.27
N THR A 17 -11.35 -3.28 -34.00
CA THR A 17 -12.47 -2.67 -34.74
C THR A 17 -13.66 -2.43 -33.82
N ALA A 18 -13.88 -3.33 -32.88
CA ALA A 18 -14.96 -3.25 -31.89
C ALA A 18 -14.52 -2.58 -30.58
N CYS A 19 -13.21 -2.35 -30.38
CA CYS A 19 -12.59 -1.92 -29.12
C CYS A 19 -12.88 -2.86 -27.93
N LEU A 20 -13.05 -4.15 -28.19
CA LEU A 20 -13.35 -5.15 -27.16
C LEU A 20 -12.20 -6.14 -27.01
N PHE A 21 -12.02 -6.69 -25.81
CA PHE A 21 -11.22 -7.90 -25.65
C PHE A 21 -11.85 -9.05 -26.44
N LYS A 22 -10.99 -9.88 -27.03
CA LYS A 22 -11.44 -11.13 -27.65
C LYS A 22 -11.97 -12.06 -26.56
N PRO A 23 -13.06 -12.81 -26.79
CA PRO A 23 -13.59 -13.72 -25.79
C PRO A 23 -12.54 -14.69 -25.21
N GLU A 24 -11.62 -15.17 -26.04
CA GLU A 24 -10.53 -16.06 -25.65
C GLU A 24 -9.44 -15.40 -24.78
N ALA A 25 -9.41 -14.07 -24.69
CA ALA A 25 -8.51 -13.33 -23.82
C ALA A 25 -9.12 -13.03 -22.45
N ILE A 26 -10.38 -13.43 -22.21
CA ILE A 26 -11.06 -13.33 -20.93
C ILE A 26 -11.09 -14.72 -20.31
N CYS A 27 -10.46 -14.87 -19.16
CA CYS A 27 -10.31 -16.15 -18.48
C CYS A 27 -11.03 -16.13 -17.13
N THR A 28 -11.51 -17.32 -16.76
CA THR A 28 -12.02 -17.64 -15.43
C THR A 28 -11.13 -18.74 -14.84
N ASP A 29 -11.15 -18.95 -13.52
CA ASP A 29 -10.38 -19.99 -12.83
C ASP A 29 -8.84 -19.80 -12.83
N PHE A 30 -8.35 -18.78 -12.15
CA PHE A 30 -6.94 -18.64 -11.82
C PHE A 30 -6.51 -19.66 -10.76
N LYS A 31 -6.02 -20.83 -11.18
CA LYS A 31 -5.51 -21.87 -10.27
C LYS A 31 -4.17 -22.35 -10.76
N VAL A 32 -3.09 -21.81 -10.20
CA VAL A 32 -1.73 -22.14 -10.64
C VAL A 32 -1.05 -23.04 -9.62
N ASN A 33 -0.87 -24.32 -9.96
CA ASN A 33 -0.14 -25.29 -9.16
C ASN A 33 0.90 -26.07 -9.98
N SER A 34 1.18 -25.62 -11.20
CA SER A 34 2.15 -26.20 -12.12
C SER A 34 2.54 -25.19 -13.21
N THR A 35 3.53 -25.54 -14.04
CA THR A 35 3.90 -24.70 -15.19
C THR A 35 2.81 -24.75 -16.27
N GLU A 36 2.14 -25.89 -16.41
CA GLU A 36 1.04 -26.11 -17.35
C GLU A 36 -0.18 -25.24 -17.01
N ASP A 37 -0.50 -25.10 -15.72
CA ASP A 37 -1.58 -24.22 -15.26
C ASP A 37 -1.29 -22.76 -15.62
N LEU A 38 -0.04 -22.31 -15.44
CA LEU A 38 0.36 -20.96 -15.81
C LEU A 38 0.31 -20.76 -17.33
N ALA A 39 0.78 -21.75 -18.11
CA ALA A 39 0.76 -21.72 -19.57
C ALA A 39 -0.67 -21.59 -20.14
N ALA A 40 -1.65 -22.21 -19.47
CA ALA A 40 -3.06 -22.09 -19.84
C ALA A 40 -3.61 -20.65 -19.70
N LEU A 41 -2.95 -19.81 -18.90
CA LEU A 41 -3.35 -18.43 -18.63
C LEU A 41 -2.55 -17.39 -19.43
N GLU A 42 -1.54 -17.79 -20.21
CA GLU A 42 -0.65 -16.87 -20.91
C GLU A 42 -1.35 -15.97 -21.94
N SER A 43 -2.49 -16.42 -22.49
CA SER A 43 -3.30 -15.64 -23.44
C SER A 43 -4.32 -14.71 -22.78
N CYS A 44 -4.46 -14.76 -21.45
CA CYS A 44 -5.45 -13.98 -20.71
C CYS A 44 -5.00 -12.52 -20.59
N ALA A 45 -5.83 -11.61 -21.10
CA ALA A 45 -5.72 -10.17 -20.85
C ALA A 45 -6.61 -9.72 -19.69
N VAL A 46 -7.72 -10.42 -19.46
CA VAL A 46 -8.62 -10.17 -18.33
C VAL A 46 -8.86 -11.47 -17.60
N ILE A 47 -8.75 -11.42 -16.26
CA ILE A 47 -9.12 -12.53 -15.40
C ILE A 47 -10.24 -12.07 -14.47
N ILE A 48 -11.29 -12.87 -14.39
CA ILE A 48 -12.40 -12.66 -13.46
C ILE A 48 -12.52 -13.91 -12.61
N ASP A 49 -11.99 -13.85 -11.39
CA ASP A 49 -11.99 -14.99 -10.46
C ASP A 49 -11.93 -14.51 -9.01
N SER A 50 -12.97 -14.83 -8.24
CA SER A 50 -13.07 -14.52 -6.81
C SER A 50 -12.48 -15.58 -5.89
N ASP A 51 -11.91 -16.67 -6.44
CA ASP A 51 -11.31 -17.76 -5.68
C ASP A 51 -9.97 -18.18 -6.31
N GLY A 52 -9.20 -17.19 -6.79
CA GLY A 52 -7.92 -17.44 -7.42
C GLY A 52 -6.91 -17.99 -6.42
N SER A 53 -6.11 -18.98 -6.83
CA SER A 53 -5.15 -19.64 -5.93
C SER A 53 -3.79 -19.92 -6.56
N LEU A 54 -2.75 -19.78 -5.75
CA LEU A 54 -1.43 -20.32 -6.01
C LEU A 54 -1.23 -21.55 -5.12
N GLY A 55 -0.90 -22.69 -5.73
CA GLY A 55 -0.60 -23.93 -5.04
C GLY A 55 0.91 -24.16 -4.86
N PRO A 56 1.34 -25.13 -4.03
CA PRO A 56 2.75 -25.39 -3.74
C PRO A 56 3.60 -25.78 -4.97
N GLY A 57 2.96 -26.31 -6.02
CA GLY A 57 3.62 -26.65 -7.28
C GLY A 57 3.72 -25.49 -8.29
N ALA A 58 3.26 -24.28 -7.93
CA ALA A 58 3.41 -23.10 -8.78
C ALA A 58 4.88 -22.88 -9.17
N PRO A 59 5.16 -22.44 -10.41
CA PRO A 59 6.53 -22.22 -10.88
C PRO A 59 7.21 -21.09 -10.07
N GLU A 60 8.55 -21.06 -10.10
CA GLU A 60 9.33 -20.03 -9.38
C GLU A 60 8.93 -18.59 -9.78
N VAL A 61 8.51 -18.41 -11.03
CA VAL A 61 8.05 -17.14 -11.58
C VAL A 61 6.61 -17.30 -12.06
N VAL A 62 5.68 -16.64 -11.38
CA VAL A 62 4.29 -16.52 -11.80
C VAL A 62 4.16 -15.18 -12.53
N SER A 63 4.15 -15.24 -13.86
CA SER A 63 4.03 -14.03 -14.68
C SER A 63 3.02 -14.18 -15.80
N LEU A 64 2.17 -13.17 -15.93
CA LEU A 64 1.18 -13.05 -17.01
C LEU A 64 1.41 -11.72 -17.74
N PRO A 65 2.25 -11.71 -18.79
CA PRO A 65 2.65 -10.49 -19.46
C PRO A 65 1.54 -9.85 -20.29
N LEU A 66 0.50 -10.59 -20.69
CA LEU A 66 -0.64 -10.02 -21.41
C LEU A 66 -1.76 -9.52 -20.49
N LEU A 67 -1.69 -9.84 -19.20
CA LEU A 67 -2.71 -9.45 -18.23
C LEU A 67 -2.78 -7.93 -18.09
N GLN A 68 -3.96 -7.38 -18.33
CA GLN A 68 -4.30 -5.96 -18.22
C GLN A 68 -5.14 -5.71 -16.96
N ALA A 69 -6.08 -6.61 -16.64
CA ALA A 69 -6.95 -6.46 -15.48
C ALA A 69 -7.24 -7.81 -14.82
N PHE A 70 -7.14 -7.87 -13.51
CA PHE A 70 -7.61 -9.00 -12.70
C PHE A 70 -8.68 -8.50 -11.72
N TYR A 71 -9.88 -9.04 -11.86
CA TYR A 71 -10.99 -8.82 -10.93
C TYR A 71 -11.13 -10.01 -9.99
N GLY A 72 -10.82 -9.79 -8.71
CA GLY A 72 -10.90 -10.77 -7.63
C GLY A 72 -9.59 -10.91 -6.88
N ASP A 73 -9.25 -12.11 -6.40
CA ASP A 73 -8.12 -12.32 -5.50
C ASP A 73 -7.22 -13.49 -5.93
N ILE A 74 -5.99 -13.46 -5.40
CA ILE A 74 -5.04 -14.56 -5.46
C ILE A 74 -4.67 -14.90 -4.03
N GLU A 75 -5.05 -16.09 -3.59
CA GLU A 75 -4.65 -16.63 -2.29
C GLU A 75 -3.53 -17.68 -2.43
N ALA A 76 -2.50 -17.55 -1.60
CA ALA A 76 -1.54 -18.62 -1.33
C ALA A 76 -1.57 -18.93 0.17
N THR A 77 -2.34 -19.93 0.57
CA THR A 77 -2.50 -20.29 1.98
C THR A 77 -1.32 -21.13 2.46
N LEU A 78 -0.84 -20.89 3.69
CA LEU A 78 0.23 -21.71 4.26
C LEU A 78 -0.17 -23.19 4.31
N THR A 79 0.76 -24.04 3.90
CA THR A 79 0.64 -25.49 4.06
C THR A 79 1.91 -26.03 4.71
N GLU A 80 1.94 -27.33 5.01
CA GLU A 80 3.18 -28.02 5.41
C GLU A 80 4.18 -28.14 4.25
N THR A 81 3.71 -27.91 3.01
CA THR A 81 4.55 -27.93 1.81
C THR A 81 5.07 -26.53 1.51
N ALA A 82 6.36 -26.43 1.21
CA ALA A 82 6.99 -25.18 0.83
C ALA A 82 6.45 -24.68 -0.52
N TYR A 83 6.16 -23.38 -0.59
CA TYR A 83 5.93 -22.69 -1.86
C TYR A 83 7.26 -22.20 -2.43
N LEU A 84 7.53 -22.55 -3.68
CA LEU A 84 8.80 -22.23 -4.34
C LEU A 84 8.73 -20.97 -5.23
N PHE A 85 7.55 -20.37 -5.41
CA PHE A 85 7.42 -19.14 -6.18
C PHE A 85 8.17 -17.99 -5.47
N LYS A 86 9.02 -17.32 -6.25
CA LYS A 86 9.86 -16.19 -5.84
C LYS A 86 9.37 -14.87 -6.43
N THR A 87 8.63 -14.92 -7.53
CA THR A 87 8.20 -13.71 -8.24
C THR A 87 6.76 -13.81 -8.68
N ILE A 88 5.98 -12.76 -8.39
CA ILE A 88 4.67 -12.51 -8.99
C ILE A 88 4.80 -11.25 -9.82
N SER A 89 4.59 -11.35 -11.14
CA SER A 89 4.79 -10.23 -12.07
C SER A 89 3.66 -10.12 -13.09
N PHE A 90 2.90 -9.02 -13.03
CA PHE A 90 1.87 -8.68 -14.00
C PHE A 90 2.22 -7.32 -14.64
N PRO A 91 3.19 -7.30 -15.57
CA PRO A 91 3.87 -6.08 -15.99
C PRO A 91 2.96 -5.07 -16.67
N ASN A 92 1.89 -5.52 -17.33
CA ASN A 92 0.94 -4.67 -18.03
C ASN A 92 -0.38 -4.47 -17.28
N ALA A 93 -0.54 -5.07 -16.10
CA ALA A 93 -1.81 -5.01 -15.37
C ALA A 93 -2.00 -3.62 -14.78
N TRP A 94 -3.03 -2.90 -15.23
CA TRP A 94 -3.43 -1.62 -14.66
C TRP A 94 -4.35 -1.81 -13.43
N LYS A 95 -5.07 -2.93 -13.37
CA LYS A 95 -5.84 -3.38 -12.19
C LYS A 95 -5.30 -4.72 -11.70
N THR A 96 -4.86 -4.75 -10.45
CA THR A 96 -4.28 -5.96 -9.85
C THR A 96 -5.31 -6.69 -8.99
N PRO A 97 -5.15 -8.02 -8.79
CA PRO A 97 -6.00 -8.74 -7.86
C PRO A 97 -5.70 -8.32 -6.41
N ASP A 98 -6.59 -8.72 -5.52
CA ASP A 98 -6.30 -8.84 -4.09
C ASP A 98 -5.26 -9.94 -3.88
N LEU A 99 -4.00 -9.56 -3.72
CA LEU A 99 -2.90 -10.48 -3.46
C LEU A 99 -2.87 -10.84 -1.97
N GLN A 100 -3.12 -12.10 -1.64
CA GLN A 100 -3.18 -12.62 -0.27
C GLN A 100 -2.22 -13.81 -0.10
N ILE A 101 -0.97 -13.51 0.24
CA ILE A 101 0.07 -14.51 0.47
C ILE A 101 0.23 -14.74 1.97
N GLY A 102 -0.03 -15.98 2.40
CA GLY A 102 0.11 -16.46 3.77
C GLY A 102 -1.17 -16.44 4.61
N ALA A 103 -1.17 -17.25 5.68
CA ALA A 103 -2.39 -17.56 6.43
C ALA A 103 -2.91 -16.38 7.26
N SER A 104 -4.22 -16.42 7.50
CA SER A 104 -4.92 -15.56 8.46
C SER A 104 -4.55 -15.87 9.92
N THR A 105 -4.12 -17.10 10.20
CA THR A 105 -3.87 -17.63 11.55
C THR A 105 -2.39 -17.86 11.84
N SER A 106 -1.98 -17.47 13.05
CA SER A 106 -0.65 -17.74 13.60
C SER A 106 -0.55 -19.20 14.06
N GLY A 107 0.35 -19.98 13.47
CA GLY A 107 0.72 -21.31 13.91
C GLY A 107 2.24 -21.49 13.80
N SER A 108 2.85 -22.23 14.72
CA SER A 108 4.31 -22.31 14.87
C SER A 108 5.02 -23.25 13.89
N ASN A 109 4.30 -23.91 12.99
CA ASN A 109 4.82 -25.02 12.18
C ASN A 109 4.77 -24.77 10.67
N PHE A 110 4.65 -23.52 10.24
CA PHE A 110 4.53 -23.20 8.82
C PHE A 110 5.89 -22.91 8.18
N VAL A 111 6.05 -23.34 6.93
CA VAL A 111 7.24 -23.03 6.12
C VAL A 111 7.07 -21.61 5.53
N PRO A 112 8.06 -20.71 5.71
CA PRO A 112 8.03 -19.39 5.08
C PRO A 112 7.95 -19.47 3.55
N PHE A 113 7.30 -18.49 2.92
CA PHE A 113 7.27 -18.37 1.46
C PHE A 113 8.63 -17.94 0.92
N ALA A 114 8.99 -18.46 -0.25
CA ALA A 114 10.17 -18.05 -1.00
C ALA A 114 9.99 -16.74 -1.78
N LEU A 115 8.87 -16.03 -1.61
CA LEU A 115 8.55 -14.80 -2.34
C LEU A 115 9.62 -13.72 -2.11
N GLU A 116 10.21 -13.24 -3.21
CA GLU A 116 11.23 -12.19 -3.23
C GLU A 116 10.71 -10.89 -3.87
N VAL A 117 9.86 -11.00 -4.89
CA VAL A 117 9.47 -9.88 -5.76
C VAL A 117 7.97 -9.89 -6.05
N VAL A 118 7.32 -8.76 -5.81
CA VAL A 118 6.01 -8.42 -6.37
C VAL A 118 6.21 -7.28 -7.35
N ASP A 119 5.96 -7.55 -8.64
CA ASP A 119 6.28 -6.64 -9.74
C ASP A 119 5.04 -6.26 -10.54
N LEU A 120 4.54 -5.05 -10.29
CA LEU A 120 3.26 -4.53 -10.79
C LEU A 120 3.47 -3.09 -11.32
N PRO A 121 4.40 -2.87 -12.26
CA PRO A 121 4.86 -1.54 -12.68
C PRO A 121 3.76 -0.66 -13.28
N CYS A 122 2.78 -1.27 -13.97
CA CYS A 122 1.67 -0.57 -14.62
C CYS A 122 0.41 -0.43 -13.77
N ALA A 123 0.41 -0.98 -12.55
CA ALA A 123 -0.74 -0.93 -11.67
C ALA A 123 -1.13 0.51 -11.36
N ARG A 124 -2.39 0.86 -11.62
CA ARG A 124 -3.03 2.13 -11.24
C ARG A 124 -3.96 1.93 -10.07
N GLU A 125 -4.62 0.78 -10.03
CA GLU A 125 -5.47 0.34 -8.94
C GLU A 125 -4.92 -0.97 -8.37
N ALA A 126 -4.52 -0.93 -7.11
CA ALA A 126 -4.03 -2.10 -6.38
C ALA A 126 -4.87 -2.30 -5.14
N SER A 127 -5.89 -3.16 -5.21
CA SER A 127 -6.85 -3.38 -4.14
C SER A 127 -6.15 -3.78 -2.82
N ARG A 128 -5.90 -5.06 -2.58
CA ARG A 128 -5.15 -5.52 -1.40
C ARG A 128 -3.83 -6.17 -1.78
N ILE A 129 -2.76 -5.80 -1.08
CA ILE A 129 -1.50 -6.52 -1.09
C ILE A 129 -1.20 -6.93 0.34
N ARG A 130 -1.44 -8.20 0.65
CA ARG A 130 -1.16 -8.83 1.94
C ARG A 130 -0.09 -9.90 1.73
N VAL A 131 1.06 -9.70 2.37
CA VAL A 131 2.15 -10.68 2.38
C VAL A 131 2.50 -11.00 3.82
N ARG A 132 2.54 -12.30 4.14
CA ARG A 132 2.88 -12.83 5.45
C ARG A 132 3.92 -13.93 5.33
N LEU A 133 4.88 -13.96 6.26
CA LEU A 133 5.91 -15.00 6.35
C LEU A 133 6.73 -15.18 5.06
N ALA A 134 7.08 -14.08 4.40
CA ALA A 134 7.93 -14.07 3.20
C ALA A 134 9.25 -13.32 3.47
N PRO A 135 10.14 -13.80 4.36
CA PRO A 135 11.31 -13.03 4.82
C PRO A 135 12.30 -12.63 3.71
N GLN A 136 12.21 -13.25 2.53
CA GLN A 136 13.06 -12.93 1.38
C GLN A 136 12.50 -11.81 0.49
N LEU A 137 11.32 -11.25 0.81
CA LEU A 137 10.74 -10.15 0.04
C LEU A 137 11.68 -8.94 0.08
N LYS A 138 12.16 -8.54 -1.10
CA LYS A 138 13.12 -7.46 -1.29
C LYS A 138 12.64 -6.39 -2.27
N GLN A 139 11.52 -6.64 -2.98
CA GLN A 139 10.98 -5.72 -3.95
C GLN A 139 9.45 -5.74 -3.98
N LEU A 140 8.87 -4.53 -3.87
CA LEU A 140 7.46 -4.25 -4.11
C LEU A 140 7.37 -3.10 -5.12
N ASN A 141 7.21 -3.41 -6.42
CA ASN A 141 7.26 -2.43 -7.50
C ASN A 141 5.85 -2.01 -7.94
N LEU A 142 5.40 -0.83 -7.49
CA LEU A 142 4.05 -0.27 -7.70
C LEU A 142 4.10 1.25 -8.00
N PRO A 143 4.92 1.72 -8.95
CA PRO A 143 5.24 3.14 -9.11
C PRO A 143 4.07 3.97 -9.64
N LEU A 144 3.11 3.35 -10.33
CA LEU A 144 1.98 4.04 -10.95
C LEU A 144 0.68 3.96 -10.15
N VAL A 145 0.69 3.29 -8.99
CA VAL A 145 -0.52 3.11 -8.18
C VAL A 145 -1.04 4.47 -7.76
N GLN A 146 -2.33 4.69 -7.99
CA GLN A 146 -3.06 5.91 -7.63
C GLN A 146 -3.98 5.66 -6.44
N TYR A 147 -4.60 4.48 -6.40
CA TYR A 147 -5.46 4.01 -5.31
C TYR A 147 -4.99 2.63 -4.82
N SER A 148 -4.93 2.47 -3.49
CA SER A 148 -4.81 1.16 -2.85
C SER A 148 -5.75 1.02 -1.66
N ASP A 149 -6.43 -0.13 -1.54
CA ASP A 149 -7.17 -0.46 -0.32
C ASP A 149 -6.18 -0.76 0.81
N ARG A 150 -5.29 -1.73 0.65
CA ARG A 150 -4.40 -2.10 1.76
C ARG A 150 -3.05 -2.62 1.32
N ILE A 151 -2.00 -2.05 1.93
CA ILE A 151 -0.66 -2.65 1.96
C ILE A 151 -0.45 -3.26 3.35
N GLN A 152 -0.30 -4.58 3.42
CA GLN A 152 -0.11 -5.32 4.66
C GLN A 152 1.09 -6.27 4.54
N LEU A 153 2.18 -5.97 5.24
CA LEU A 153 3.35 -6.84 5.35
C LEU A 153 3.50 -7.28 6.82
N ARG A 154 3.57 -8.59 7.08
CA ARG A 154 3.83 -9.11 8.43
C ARG A 154 4.87 -10.21 8.37
N ASP A 155 5.92 -10.14 9.19
CA ASP A 155 6.98 -11.15 9.25
C ASP A 155 7.56 -11.47 7.84
N SER A 156 7.65 -10.46 6.96
CA SER A 156 7.83 -10.65 5.51
C SER A 156 9.03 -9.92 4.94
N THR A 157 10.00 -9.49 5.74
CA THR A 157 11.27 -8.97 5.23
C THR A 157 12.38 -9.35 6.18
N ASP A 158 13.61 -9.37 5.70
CA ASP A 158 14.81 -9.62 6.51
C ASP A 158 15.72 -8.38 6.48
N ALA A 159 16.44 -8.12 7.58
CA ALA A 159 17.35 -6.98 7.67
C ALA A 159 18.46 -7.00 6.58
N SER A 160 18.81 -8.17 6.06
CA SER A 160 19.78 -8.33 4.97
C SER A 160 19.24 -7.93 3.60
N ASN A 161 17.92 -7.79 3.45
CA ASN A 161 17.22 -7.45 2.22
C ASN A 161 16.43 -6.14 2.42
N PRO A 162 17.08 -4.97 2.35
CA PRO A 162 16.40 -3.70 2.54
C PRO A 162 15.32 -3.48 1.47
N LEU A 163 14.16 -2.98 1.90
CA LEU A 163 13.00 -2.70 1.07
C LEU A 163 12.42 -1.33 1.48
N ASP A 164 12.13 -0.49 0.49
CA ASP A 164 11.31 0.70 0.68
C ASP A 164 9.93 0.49 0.08
N ILE A 165 8.90 0.99 0.74
CA ILE A 165 7.55 1.05 0.19
C ILE A 165 7.35 2.44 -0.39
N ILE A 166 7.41 2.57 -1.71
CA ILE A 166 7.33 3.86 -2.40
C ILE A 166 6.14 3.82 -3.37
N LEU A 167 5.11 4.61 -3.08
CA LEU A 167 3.94 4.78 -3.93
C LEU A 167 3.85 6.26 -4.34
N PRO A 168 4.63 6.69 -5.36
CA PRO A 168 4.84 8.11 -5.63
C PRO A 168 3.59 8.82 -6.16
N ASN A 169 2.71 8.09 -6.83
CA ASN A 169 1.48 8.62 -7.45
C ASN A 169 0.21 8.30 -6.65
N ALA A 170 0.33 7.59 -5.52
CA ALA A 170 -0.82 7.19 -4.74
C ALA A 170 -1.42 8.41 -4.06
N PHE A 171 -2.61 8.82 -4.50
CA PHE A 171 -3.36 9.89 -3.85
C PHE A 171 -4.16 9.37 -2.66
N MET A 172 -4.49 8.06 -2.65
CA MET A 172 -5.26 7.43 -1.59
C MET A 172 -4.76 6.01 -1.29
N VAL A 173 -4.45 5.75 -0.02
CA VAL A 173 -4.09 4.42 0.49
C VAL A 173 -4.92 4.15 1.74
N GLN A 174 -5.91 3.26 1.71
CA GLN A 174 -6.83 3.13 2.86
C GLN A 174 -6.08 2.65 4.10
N ALA A 175 -5.25 1.61 4.01
CA ALA A 175 -4.50 1.12 5.16
C ALA A 175 -3.06 0.72 4.80
N THR A 176 -2.13 1.05 5.69
CA THR A 176 -0.77 0.52 5.67
C THR A 176 -0.48 -0.16 7.00
N THR A 177 -0.26 -1.48 6.97
CA THR A 177 0.10 -2.29 8.14
C THR A 177 1.44 -2.96 7.88
N VAL A 178 2.45 -2.64 8.67
CA VAL A 178 3.79 -3.24 8.54
C VAL A 178 4.25 -3.71 9.91
N GLU A 179 4.38 -5.02 10.08
CA GLU A 179 4.68 -5.64 11.36
C GLU A 179 5.87 -6.60 11.27
N ASN A 180 6.81 -6.48 12.20
CA ASN A 180 8.00 -7.34 12.29
C ASN A 180 8.72 -7.49 10.94
N CYS A 181 8.88 -6.38 10.22
CA CYS A 181 9.51 -6.35 8.91
C CYS A 181 10.84 -5.57 9.01
N PRO A 182 11.92 -6.20 9.51
CA PRO A 182 13.20 -5.52 9.71
C PRO A 182 13.91 -5.10 8.42
N GLY A 183 13.49 -5.57 7.24
CA GLY A 183 14.02 -5.07 5.97
C GLY A 183 13.44 -3.71 5.56
N ILE A 184 12.31 -3.28 6.13
CA ILE A 184 11.67 -2.02 5.74
C ILE A 184 12.44 -0.82 6.28
N GLN A 185 12.89 0.06 5.40
CA GLN A 185 13.62 1.29 5.77
C GLN A 185 12.74 2.54 5.67
N ARG A 186 11.95 2.67 4.61
CA ARG A 186 11.13 3.87 4.38
C ARG A 186 9.76 3.52 3.83
N ILE A 187 8.77 4.33 4.21
CA ILE A 187 7.42 4.32 3.62
C ILE A 187 7.14 5.72 3.09
N LEU A 188 7.05 5.87 1.77
CA LEU A 188 7.00 7.17 1.09
C LEU A 188 5.81 7.24 0.14
N TYR A 189 4.77 7.99 0.53
CA TYR A 189 3.61 8.31 -0.32
C TYR A 189 3.54 9.84 -0.53
N PRO A 190 4.45 10.41 -1.35
CA PRO A 190 4.57 11.87 -1.51
C PRO A 190 3.29 12.55 -2.03
N SER A 191 2.47 11.82 -2.79
CA SER A 191 1.21 12.34 -3.35
C SER A 191 -0.04 12.01 -2.52
N ALA A 192 0.11 11.27 -1.42
CA ALA A 192 -1.05 10.82 -0.66
C ALA A 192 -1.73 11.99 0.04
N ILE A 193 -2.99 12.24 -0.33
CA ILE A 193 -3.83 13.24 0.31
C ILE A 193 -4.71 12.64 1.42
N ALA A 194 -4.82 11.31 1.45
CA ALA A 194 -5.65 10.60 2.41
C ALA A 194 -5.13 9.18 2.70
N THR A 195 -5.11 8.81 3.99
CA THR A 195 -4.89 7.43 4.46
C THR A 195 -5.85 7.15 5.62
N ARG A 196 -6.52 5.99 5.68
CA ARG A 196 -7.37 5.66 6.85
C ARG A 196 -6.56 5.27 8.05
N SER A 197 -5.66 4.31 7.90
CA SER A 197 -4.89 3.77 9.01
C SER A 197 -3.44 3.50 8.67
N THR A 198 -2.58 3.65 9.67
CA THR A 198 -1.16 3.33 9.59
C THR A 198 -0.80 2.59 10.86
N ASP A 199 -0.46 1.31 10.75
CA ASP A 199 -0.08 0.46 11.88
C ASP A 199 1.32 -0.11 11.63
N LEU A 200 2.31 0.41 12.36
CA LEU A 200 3.73 0.11 12.16
C LEU A 200 4.28 -0.44 13.47
N LYS A 201 4.54 -1.75 13.52
CA LYS A 201 4.97 -2.44 14.74
C LYS A 201 6.23 -3.26 14.55
N GLY A 202 7.23 -3.11 15.41
CA GLY A 202 8.37 -4.03 15.46
C GLY A 202 9.29 -3.95 14.24
N ASN A 203 9.34 -2.84 13.51
CA ASN A 203 10.17 -2.69 12.32
C ASN A 203 11.54 -2.11 12.71
N ALA A 204 12.53 -2.99 12.87
CA ALA A 204 13.84 -2.63 13.42
C ALA A 204 14.56 -1.51 12.66
N ASN A 205 14.46 -1.50 11.32
CA ASN A 205 15.19 -0.58 10.45
C ASN A 205 14.32 0.51 9.81
N LEU A 206 13.03 0.60 10.18
CA LEU A 206 12.16 1.65 9.64
C LEU A 206 12.62 3.01 10.18
N GLU A 207 13.05 3.91 9.30
CA GLU A 207 13.60 5.22 9.67
C GLU A 207 12.62 6.37 9.42
N VAL A 208 11.88 6.30 8.31
CA VAL A 208 11.06 7.42 7.82
C VAL A 208 9.72 6.92 7.29
N VAL A 209 8.66 7.63 7.68
CA VAL A 209 7.31 7.53 7.11
C VAL A 209 6.92 8.92 6.61
N SER A 210 6.59 9.09 5.34
CA SER A 210 6.33 10.43 4.78
C SER A 210 5.13 10.45 3.84
N TYR A 211 4.16 11.28 4.22
CA TYR A 211 2.87 11.55 3.60
C TYR A 211 2.62 13.09 3.61
N PRO A 212 3.47 13.89 2.94
CA PRO A 212 3.54 15.33 3.15
C PRO A 212 2.26 16.08 2.74
N LEU A 213 1.46 15.51 1.82
CA LEU A 213 0.23 16.13 1.29
C LEU A 213 -1.05 15.65 1.98
N MET A 214 -0.95 14.89 3.07
CA MET A 214 -2.12 14.35 3.79
C MET A 214 -2.99 15.49 4.30
N SER A 215 -4.14 15.72 3.67
CA SER A 215 -4.98 16.92 3.88
C SER A 215 -6.45 16.58 4.12
N LYS A 216 -6.89 15.37 3.75
CA LYS A 216 -8.27 14.91 3.92
C LYS A 216 -8.47 14.13 5.22
N MET A 217 -9.68 14.19 5.77
CA MET A 217 -10.08 13.39 6.93
C MET A 217 -10.19 11.94 6.54
N ILE A 218 -9.33 11.10 7.09
CA ILE A 218 -9.73 9.73 7.34
C ILE A 218 -9.22 9.28 8.71
N THR A 219 -9.97 8.36 9.30
CA THR A 219 -10.43 8.37 10.69
C THR A 219 -9.49 7.79 11.73
N ASP A 220 -8.34 7.26 11.31
CA ASP A 220 -7.47 6.52 12.22
C ASP A 220 -6.06 7.11 12.26
N ASN A 221 -5.67 7.47 13.48
CA ASN A 221 -4.32 7.93 13.77
C ASN A 221 -3.28 6.81 13.60
N PRO A 222 -2.00 7.18 13.38
CA PRO A 222 -0.96 6.19 13.27
C PRO A 222 -0.70 5.50 14.61
N THR A 223 -0.57 4.18 14.56
CA THR A 223 0.00 3.35 15.62
C THR A 223 1.46 3.07 15.28
N LEU A 224 2.38 3.54 16.13
CA LEU A 224 3.82 3.46 15.96
C LEU A 224 4.41 2.78 17.20
N GLU A 225 4.67 1.48 17.12
CA GLU A 225 5.15 0.71 18.27
C GLU A 225 6.43 -0.06 17.96
N ASN A 226 7.42 0.00 18.85
CA ASN A 226 8.62 -0.85 18.75
C ASN A 226 9.40 -0.70 17.42
N ASN A 227 9.49 0.52 16.87
CA ASN A 227 10.31 0.82 15.68
C ASN A 227 11.56 1.62 16.11
N PRO A 228 12.64 0.94 16.57
CA PRO A 228 13.79 1.60 17.21
C PRO A 228 14.63 2.51 16.30
N SER A 229 14.46 2.41 14.98
CA SER A 229 15.14 3.30 14.03
C SER A 229 14.25 4.46 13.55
N LEU A 230 12.97 4.48 13.91
CA LEU A 230 12.00 5.44 13.37
C LEU A 230 12.29 6.82 13.95
N ARG A 231 12.75 7.74 13.10
CA ARG A 231 13.13 9.11 13.50
C ARG A 231 12.12 10.15 13.05
N GLN A 232 11.40 9.90 11.96
CA GLN A 232 10.51 10.89 11.36
C GLN A 232 9.21 10.28 10.84
N VAL A 233 8.10 10.93 11.20
CA VAL A 233 6.81 10.79 10.53
C VAL A 233 6.40 12.15 9.99
N ASP A 234 6.37 12.27 8.68
CA ASP A 234 6.01 13.49 7.97
C ASP A 234 4.56 13.44 7.50
N ARG A 235 3.74 14.30 8.08
CA ARG A 235 2.36 14.57 7.69
C ARG A 235 2.15 16.09 7.63
N ALA A 236 3.06 16.81 6.96
CA ALA A 236 3.13 18.26 7.01
C ALA A 236 1.83 18.99 6.64
N SER A 237 1.01 18.43 5.75
CA SER A 237 -0.28 19.02 5.34
C SER A 237 -1.47 18.62 6.22
N GLN A 238 -1.26 17.81 7.27
CA GLN A 238 -2.35 17.32 8.12
C GLN A 238 -3.05 18.49 8.81
N LEU A 239 -4.38 18.55 8.64
CA LEU A 239 -5.19 19.64 9.17
C LEU A 239 -5.76 19.36 10.57
N PHE A 240 -5.93 18.09 10.94
CA PHE A 240 -6.47 17.64 12.24
C PHE A 240 -6.07 16.20 12.54
N PHE A 241 -6.17 15.81 13.81
CA PHE A 241 -6.20 14.41 14.25
C PHE A 241 -7.54 14.18 14.95
N ASP A 242 -8.20 13.05 14.68
CA ASP A 242 -9.52 12.70 15.21
C ASP A 242 -9.50 11.51 16.18
N ALA A 243 -8.38 10.79 16.25
CA ALA A 243 -8.09 9.78 17.26
C ALA A 243 -6.85 10.16 18.10
N PRO A 244 -6.42 9.33 19.07
CA PRO A 244 -5.12 9.46 19.72
C PRO A 244 -3.97 8.90 18.87
N ILE A 245 -2.83 9.58 18.83
CA ILE A 245 -1.60 9.04 18.26
C ILE A 245 -0.99 8.06 19.29
N VAL A 246 -0.73 6.82 18.86
CA VAL A 246 -0.10 5.83 19.73
C VAL A 246 1.38 5.72 19.35
N VAL A 247 2.25 6.17 20.26
CA VAL A 247 3.71 6.15 20.09
C VAL A 247 4.34 5.43 21.27
N SER A 248 5.02 4.30 21.04
CA SER A 248 5.73 3.60 22.11
C SER A 248 6.95 2.81 21.60
N GLY A 249 8.01 2.70 22.40
CA GLY A 249 9.16 1.84 22.10
C GLY A 249 9.90 2.14 20.79
N ASN A 250 9.79 3.36 20.25
CA ASN A 250 10.45 3.75 18.99
C ASN A 250 11.90 4.23 19.23
N SER A 251 12.43 5.13 18.39
CA SER A 251 13.82 5.55 18.48
C SER A 251 14.21 6.10 19.85
N PRO A 252 15.33 5.64 20.46
CA PRO A 252 15.82 6.18 21.74
C PRO A 252 16.16 7.68 21.68
N GLU A 253 16.53 8.19 20.51
CA GLU A 253 16.78 9.62 20.27
C GLU A 253 15.48 10.44 20.18
N GLY A 254 14.34 9.74 20.14
CA GLY A 254 13.01 10.28 19.97
C GLY A 254 12.55 10.33 18.52
N ILE A 255 11.25 10.52 18.32
CA ILE A 255 10.63 10.63 17.00
C ILE A 255 10.21 12.07 16.73
N THR A 256 10.30 12.52 15.48
CA THR A 256 9.78 13.81 15.02
C THR A 256 8.49 13.61 14.23
N LEU A 257 7.40 14.23 14.67
CA LEU A 257 6.13 14.31 13.96
C LEU A 257 6.03 15.68 13.28
N LEU A 258 6.19 15.73 11.96
CA LEU A 258 6.09 16.97 11.18
C LEU A 258 4.63 17.23 10.79
N VAL A 259 4.02 18.29 11.33
CA VAL A 259 2.59 18.61 11.20
C VAL A 259 2.38 20.10 10.93
N CYS A 260 3.07 20.62 9.91
CA CYS A 260 3.17 22.06 9.61
C CYS A 260 1.84 22.80 9.38
N SER A 261 0.77 22.09 9.03
CA SER A 261 -0.56 22.67 8.77
C SER A 261 -1.55 22.45 9.92
N LEU A 262 -1.12 21.78 10.99
CA LEU A 262 -1.95 21.55 12.17
C LEU A 262 -2.15 22.86 12.92
N ASN A 263 -3.39 23.13 13.32
CA ASN A 263 -3.69 24.32 14.09
C ASN A 263 -3.13 24.21 15.54
N ALA A 264 -2.86 25.37 16.15
CA ALA A 264 -2.24 25.43 17.47
C ALA A 264 -3.08 24.79 18.59
N ILE A 265 -4.42 24.80 18.48
CA ILE A 265 -5.30 24.19 19.48
C ILE A 265 -5.09 22.68 19.51
N GLN A 266 -5.04 22.05 18.34
CA GLN A 266 -4.82 20.60 18.23
C GLN A 266 -3.39 20.21 18.57
N ALA A 267 -2.39 21.00 18.18
CA ALA A 267 -1.02 20.77 18.60
C ALA A 267 -0.89 20.75 20.12
N ASN A 268 -1.45 21.76 20.80
CA ASN A 268 -1.46 21.83 22.26
C ASN A 268 -2.24 20.67 22.89
N GLN A 269 -3.32 20.19 22.25
CA GLN A 269 -4.10 19.06 22.73
C GLN A 269 -3.30 17.74 22.67
N ILE A 270 -2.59 17.49 21.57
CA ILE A 270 -1.73 16.30 21.40
C ILE A 270 -0.65 16.27 22.48
N GLU A 271 -0.02 17.41 22.76
CA GLU A 271 0.98 17.53 23.82
C GLU A 271 0.37 17.36 25.21
N ALA A 272 -0.75 18.03 25.50
CA ALA A 272 -1.42 18.00 26.80
C ALA A 272 -1.96 16.61 27.16
N GLU A 273 -2.39 15.83 26.17
CA GLU A 273 -2.84 14.45 26.34
C GLU A 273 -1.66 13.45 26.43
N GLY A 274 -0.41 13.92 26.28
CA GLY A 274 0.79 13.10 26.38
C GLY A 274 0.99 12.13 25.21
N GLN A 275 0.27 12.32 24.10
CA GLN A 275 0.33 11.45 22.92
C GLN A 275 1.66 11.60 22.17
N CYS A 276 2.23 12.80 22.20
CA CYS A 276 3.57 13.10 21.72
C CYS A 276 4.18 14.19 22.60
N SER A 277 5.15 13.82 23.45
CA SER A 277 5.79 14.77 24.36
C SER A 277 7.33 14.59 24.36
N PRO A 278 8.09 15.70 24.43
CA PRO A 278 9.53 15.65 24.63
C PRO A 278 9.95 14.97 25.95
N SER A 279 9.03 14.87 26.91
CA SER A 279 9.26 14.21 28.21
C SER A 279 8.95 12.71 28.21
N SER A 280 8.42 12.16 27.12
CA SER A 280 8.18 10.72 26.99
C SER A 280 9.49 9.93 26.91
N ASP A 281 9.43 8.63 27.22
CA ASP A 281 10.55 7.70 27.04
C ASP A 281 10.11 6.57 26.10
N PRO A 282 10.55 6.56 24.82
CA PRO A 282 11.40 7.56 24.18
C PRO A 282 10.70 8.91 23.88
N PRO A 283 11.44 10.02 23.66
CA PRO A 283 10.86 11.33 23.38
C PRO A 283 10.05 11.37 22.08
N CYS A 284 9.05 12.24 22.02
CA CYS A 284 8.32 12.56 20.80
C CYS A 284 8.24 14.07 20.62
N PHE A 285 8.70 14.56 19.47
CA PHE A 285 8.77 15.98 19.14
C PHE A 285 7.71 16.31 18.09
N LEU A 286 6.78 17.20 18.45
CA LEU A 286 5.81 17.75 17.52
C LEU A 286 6.41 19.00 16.88
N VAL A 287 6.50 19.04 15.54
CA VAL A 287 7.02 20.19 14.79
C VAL A 287 5.87 20.82 14.01
N GLY A 288 5.43 21.99 14.48
CA GLY A 288 4.21 22.66 14.03
C GLY A 288 4.42 23.89 13.14
N ALA A 289 3.30 24.54 12.82
CA ALA A 289 3.29 25.75 12.02
C ALA A 289 4.19 26.86 12.62
N GLY A 290 5.11 27.39 11.82
CA GLY A 290 6.00 28.50 12.21
C GLY A 290 7.40 28.07 12.66
N GLU A 291 7.66 26.77 12.78
CA GLU A 291 9.01 26.25 13.05
C GLU A 291 9.92 26.28 11.81
N LYS A 292 11.23 26.20 12.03
CA LYS A 292 12.25 26.34 10.96
C LYS A 292 12.13 25.25 9.90
N GLU A 293 11.78 24.06 10.35
CA GLU A 293 11.55 22.83 9.60
C GLU A 293 10.32 23.01 8.69
N CYS A 294 9.29 23.70 9.16
CA CYS A 294 8.08 24.04 8.40
C CYS A 294 8.21 25.28 7.50
N SER A 295 9.30 26.04 7.61
CA SER A 295 9.54 27.27 6.83
C SER A 295 10.55 27.11 5.68
N LYS A 296 11.20 25.94 5.57
CA LYS A 296 12.16 25.62 4.49
C LYS A 296 11.53 25.12 3.17
N GLY A 297 10.21 25.04 3.08
CA GLY A 297 9.50 24.76 1.83
C GLY A 297 9.31 26.02 0.99
N GLY A 298 10.27 26.30 0.11
CA GLY A 298 10.14 27.30 -0.95
C GLY A 298 8.90 27.03 -1.82
N ASP A 299 8.27 28.11 -2.25
CA ASP A 299 7.02 28.14 -3.02
C ASP A 299 5.92 27.24 -2.48
N LYS A 300 5.14 27.80 -1.55
CA LYS A 300 3.70 27.54 -1.50
C LYS A 300 3.17 27.81 -2.91
N GLY A 301 3.15 26.76 -3.73
CA GLY A 301 2.34 26.69 -4.92
C GLY A 301 0.99 27.28 -4.57
N LYS A 302 0.57 28.22 -5.40
CA LYS A 302 -0.74 28.85 -5.34
C LYS A 302 -1.83 27.79 -5.55
N GLU A 303 -2.05 26.94 -4.57
CA GLU A 303 -3.24 26.11 -4.40
C GLU A 303 -3.93 26.42 -3.06
N GLY A 304 -3.59 27.58 -2.48
CA GLY A 304 -4.59 28.47 -1.92
C GLY A 304 -5.32 29.22 -3.04
N ALA A 305 -5.89 28.51 -4.01
CA ALA A 305 -7.09 29.06 -4.64
C ALA A 305 -8.08 29.19 -3.49
N SER A 306 -8.56 30.40 -3.26
CA SER A 306 -9.54 30.72 -2.23
C SER A 306 -10.71 29.73 -2.28
N LEU A 307 -10.65 28.65 -1.50
CA LEU A 307 -11.81 27.82 -1.21
C LEU A 307 -12.70 28.73 -0.37
N LYS A 308 -13.78 29.20 -0.99
CA LYS A 308 -14.78 29.98 -0.28
C LYS A 308 -15.33 29.11 0.85
N PRO A 309 -15.70 29.69 2.00
CA PRO A 309 -16.44 28.95 3.02
C PRO A 309 -17.74 28.45 2.38
N GLY A 310 -17.77 27.18 2.00
CA GLY A 310 -18.81 26.59 1.15
C GLY A 310 -18.31 25.52 0.16
N ASP A 311 -17.04 25.52 -0.23
CA ASP A 311 -16.47 24.56 -1.20
C ASP A 311 -15.84 23.30 -0.54
N LEU A 312 -15.90 23.18 0.79
CA LEU A 312 -15.23 22.13 1.58
C LEU A 312 -16.17 21.09 2.20
N LEU A 313 -17.36 20.94 1.63
CA LEU A 313 -18.16 19.72 1.77
C LEU A 313 -18.14 19.02 0.41
N LEU A 314 -16.97 18.49 0.04
CA LEU A 314 -16.97 17.36 -0.88
C LEU A 314 -17.55 16.21 -0.08
N ASP A 315 -18.85 16.01 -0.28
CA ASP A 315 -19.59 14.85 0.15
C ASP A 315 -18.74 13.60 -0.15
N PRO A 316 -18.45 12.71 0.82
CA PRO A 316 -17.85 11.42 0.51
C PRO A 316 -18.67 10.62 -0.51
N GLU A 317 -19.94 10.97 -0.76
CA GLU A 317 -20.76 10.44 -1.86
C GLU A 317 -20.46 11.07 -3.24
N ALA A 318 -19.78 12.22 -3.31
CA ALA A 318 -19.40 12.87 -4.58
C ALA A 318 -18.20 12.21 -5.26
N PHE A 319 -17.45 11.37 -4.53
CA PHE A 319 -16.62 10.36 -5.16
C PHE A 319 -17.50 9.15 -5.44
N ASP A 320 -17.98 9.04 -6.67
CA ASP A 320 -18.73 7.87 -7.13
C ASP A 320 -17.80 6.65 -7.18
N PHE A 321 -17.65 5.98 -6.05
CA PHE A 321 -17.05 4.65 -5.92
C PHE A 321 -18.05 3.54 -6.27
N SER A 322 -19.27 3.85 -6.74
CA SER A 322 -20.26 2.81 -7.09
C SER A 322 -19.83 1.98 -8.31
N GLY A 323 -18.88 2.48 -9.10
CA GLY A 323 -18.14 1.71 -10.11
C GLY A 323 -16.97 0.87 -9.57
N LEU A 324 -16.56 1.08 -8.32
CA LEU A 324 -15.45 0.41 -7.62
C LEU A 324 -15.91 -0.72 -6.68
N PHE A 325 -17.20 -0.77 -6.32
CA PHE A 325 -17.77 -1.77 -5.40
C PHE A 325 -18.98 -2.55 -5.98
N LYS A 326 -19.15 -2.57 -7.30
CA LYS A 326 -20.09 -3.51 -7.97
C LYS A 326 -19.30 -4.64 -8.62
N GLY A 327 -19.25 -5.76 -7.92
CA GLY A 327 -18.71 -7.06 -8.31
C GLY A 327 -18.85 -7.98 -7.12
#